data_AF-A0A9D1HUR3-F1
#
_entry.id   AF-A0A9D1HUR3-F1
#
_cell.length_a   1.000
_cell.length_b   1.000
_cell.length_c   1.000
_cell.angle_alpha   90.00
_cell.angle_beta   90.00
_cell.angle_gamma   90.00
#
_symmetry.space_group_name_H-M   'P 1'
#
loop_
_entity.id
_entity.type
_entity.pdbx_description
1 polymer ?
#
loop_
_entity_poly.entity_id
_entity_poly.type
_entity_poly.pdbx_seq_one_letter_code
_entity_poly.pdbx_strand_id
1 'polypeptide(L)'
;MALTKLTKNLNHIQGLSDRPNTADGLTASKLKEKFDQAGNDIKDFINESLIPELDDSFKNDTIAEDDPRLTDSRKCNNEFDNYLVALENLHIKRGTSLPSTAQEDDVFLLY
;
A
#
# COMPACT_ATOMS: atom_id res chain seq x y z
N MET A 1 3.73 16.08 -1.38
CA MET A 1 4.72 15.66 -0.35
C MET A 1 6.11 15.73 -0.97
N ALA A 2 7.13 16.10 -0.20
CA ALA A 2 8.51 16.10 -0.68
C ALA A 2 9.26 14.99 0.06
N LEU A 3 9.89 14.09 -0.69
CA LEU A 3 10.74 13.04 -0.12
C LEU A 3 12.02 13.66 0.43
N THR A 4 12.54 13.08 1.51
CA THR A 4 13.83 13.47 2.07
C THR A 4 14.91 13.25 1.04
N LYS A 5 15.81 14.25 0.91
CA LYS A 5 16.95 14.16 -0.01
C LYS A 5 18.14 13.55 0.71
N LEU A 6 18.89 12.70 0.01
CA LEU A 6 20.21 12.29 0.47
C LEU A 6 21.19 13.46 0.37
N THR A 7 21.48 14.10 1.50
CA THR A 7 22.44 15.23 1.59
C THR A 7 23.81 14.80 2.13
N LYS A 8 23.96 13.53 2.52
CA LYS A 8 25.21 13.01 3.08
C LYS A 8 26.30 13.04 2.02
N ASN A 9 27.49 13.53 2.40
CA ASN A 9 28.65 13.49 1.51
C ASN A 9 29.16 12.05 1.41
N LEU A 10 29.12 11.48 0.20
CA LEU A 10 29.56 10.13 -0.10
C LEU A 10 31.01 10.05 -0.58
N ASN A 11 31.69 11.18 -0.74
CA ASN A 11 33.07 11.26 -1.21
C ASN A 11 34.07 10.90 -0.10
N HIS A 12 33.84 9.78 0.60
CA HIS A 12 34.68 9.31 1.71
C HIS A 12 36.11 9.02 1.28
N ILE A 13 36.28 8.42 0.09
CA ILE A 13 37.60 8.06 -0.46
C ILE A 13 38.37 9.30 -0.90
N GLN A 14 37.69 10.28 -1.50
CA GLN A 14 38.33 11.55 -1.91
C GLN A 14 38.76 12.41 -0.72
N GLY A 15 38.18 12.17 0.46
CA GLY A 15 38.60 12.80 1.70
C GLY A 15 39.81 12.12 2.37
N LEU A 16 40.29 10.98 1.84
CA LEU A 16 41.50 10.34 2.34
C LEU A 16 42.75 11.04 1.80
N SER A 17 43.86 10.92 2.52
CA SER A 17 45.12 11.46 2.06
C SER A 17 45.69 10.68 0.87
N ASP A 18 46.31 11.39 -0.07
CA ASP A 18 47.06 10.81 -1.19
C ASP A 18 48.27 9.97 -0.74
N ARG A 19 48.69 10.11 0.51
CA ARG A 19 49.81 9.37 1.11
C ARG A 19 49.27 8.34 2.11
N PRO A 20 48.91 7.13 1.64
CA PRO A 20 48.37 6.09 2.50
C PRO A 20 49.34 5.79 3.66
N ASN A 21 48.79 5.60 4.86
CA ASN A 21 49.50 5.21 6.08
C ASN A 21 50.48 6.24 6.70
N THR A 22 50.78 7.37 6.05
CA THR A 22 51.64 8.43 6.64
C THR A 22 50.87 9.61 7.20
N ALA A 23 49.74 9.97 6.58
CA ALA A 23 48.90 11.08 7.03
C ALA A 23 47.72 10.60 7.89
N ASP A 24 47.11 9.47 7.53
CA ASP A 24 45.86 9.02 8.17
C ASP A 24 46.05 7.92 9.21
N GLY A 25 47.22 7.25 9.24
CA GLY A 25 47.53 6.17 10.20
C GLY A 25 46.56 4.98 10.16
N LEU A 26 45.82 4.82 9.06
CA LEU A 26 44.76 3.82 8.95
C LEU A 26 45.34 2.43 8.70
N THR A 27 44.88 1.45 9.48
CA THR A 27 45.12 0.04 9.17
C THR A 27 44.39 -0.35 7.89
N ALA A 28 44.85 -1.42 7.23
CA ALA A 28 44.19 -1.94 6.02
C ALA A 28 42.70 -2.26 6.24
N SER A 29 42.32 -2.75 7.44
CA SER A 29 40.92 -2.98 7.80
C SER A 29 40.13 -1.68 7.80
N LYS A 30 40.68 -0.62 8.39
CA LYS A 30 39.99 0.66 8.47
C LYS A 30 39.86 1.35 7.12
N LEU A 31 40.84 1.16 6.24
CA LEU A 31 40.77 1.63 4.86
C LEU A 31 39.65 0.94 4.08
N LYS A 32 39.50 -0.39 4.24
CA LYS A 32 38.38 -1.14 3.63
C LYS A 32 37.03 -0.65 4.15
N GLU A 33 36.90 -0.46 5.46
CA GLU A 33 35.68 0.11 6.04
C GLU A 33 35.35 1.49 5.45
N LYS A 34 36.36 2.35 5.23
CA LYS A 34 36.19 3.66 4.60
C LYS A 34 35.76 3.57 3.14
N PHE A 35 36.27 2.57 2.42
CA PHE A 35 35.90 2.30 1.04
C PHE A 35 34.44 1.87 0.93
N ASP A 36 34.00 0.98 1.82
CA ASP A 36 32.63 0.46 1.85
C ASP A 36 31.62 1.47 2.46
N GLN A 37 32.10 2.50 3.16
CA GLN A 37 31.27 3.47 3.89
C GLN A 37 30.24 4.16 2.98
N ALA A 38 30.59 4.52 1.74
CA ALA A 38 29.66 5.17 0.82
C ALA A 38 28.48 4.27 0.44
N GLY A 39 28.77 2.97 0.22
CA GLY A 39 27.74 1.98 -0.11
C GLY A 39 26.81 1.72 1.07
N ASN A 40 27.37 1.61 2.29
CA ASN A 40 26.59 1.47 3.52
C ASN A 40 25.71 2.70 3.76
N ASP A 41 26.26 3.90 3.60
CA ASP A 41 25.51 5.15 3.76
C ASP A 41 24.31 5.26 2.81
N ILE A 42 24.46 4.83 1.54
CA ILE A 42 23.35 4.77 0.58
C ILE A 42 22.33 3.71 1.00
N LYS A 43 22.80 2.52 1.38
CA LYS A 43 21.95 1.41 1.81
C LYS A 43 21.09 1.82 3.00
N ASP A 44 21.69 2.46 3.99
CA ASP A 44 21.00 2.90 5.19
C ASP A 44 19.96 3.97 4.84
N PHE A 45 20.32 4.96 4.01
CA PHE A 45 19.35 5.96 3.55
C PHE A 45 18.16 5.36 2.81
N ILE A 46 18.40 4.38 1.93
CA ILE A 46 17.32 3.70 1.20
C ILE A 46 16.39 2.96 2.15
N ASN A 47 16.94 2.12 3.04
CA ASN A 47 16.14 1.24 3.88
C ASN A 47 15.48 1.96 5.06
N GLU A 48 16.13 2.98 5.62
CA GLU A 48 15.70 3.63 6.86
C GLU A 48 14.94 4.94 6.62
N SER A 49 15.10 5.59 5.46
CA SER A 49 14.42 6.86 5.16
C SER A 49 13.54 6.76 3.93
N LEU A 50 14.11 6.39 2.77
CA LEU A 50 13.38 6.47 1.51
C LEU A 50 12.22 5.45 1.41
N ILE A 51 12.48 4.18 1.72
CA ILE A 51 11.45 3.14 1.65
C ILE A 51 10.29 3.44 2.62
N PRO A 52 10.52 3.75 3.91
CA PRO A 52 9.45 4.13 4.82
C PRO A 52 8.63 5.33 4.35
N GLU A 53 9.27 6.37 3.83
CA GLU A 53 8.57 7.55 3.31
C GLU A 53 7.74 7.24 2.06
N LEU A 54 8.23 6.36 1.18
CA LEU A 54 7.47 5.89 0.03
C LEU A 54 6.28 5.06 0.47
N ASP A 55 6.49 4.08 1.37
CA ASP A 55 5.41 3.27 1.93
C ASP A 55 4.33 4.14 2.57
N ASP A 56 4.69 5.17 3.33
CA ASP A 56 3.74 6.10 3.93
C ASP A 56 3.05 7.00 2.90
N SER A 57 3.76 7.40 1.84
CA SER A 57 3.18 8.17 0.74
C SER A 57 2.15 7.35 -0.04
N PHE A 58 2.40 6.06 -0.25
CA PHE A 58 1.51 5.15 -0.99
C PHE A 58 0.43 4.49 -0.11
N LYS A 59 0.62 4.37 1.21
CA LYS A 59 -0.42 3.91 2.14
C LYS A 59 -1.65 4.82 2.12
N ASN A 60 -1.48 6.10 1.83
CA ASN A 60 -2.61 7.03 1.68
C ASN A 60 -3.42 6.82 0.40
N ASP A 61 -3.00 5.91 -0.49
CA ASP A 61 -3.73 5.46 -1.67
C ASP A 61 -4.49 4.14 -1.42
N THR A 62 -4.47 3.59 -0.19
CA THR A 62 -5.52 2.65 0.19
C THR A 62 -6.80 3.45 0.25
N ILE A 63 -7.60 3.32 -0.79
CA ILE A 63 -8.93 3.87 -0.79
C ILE A 63 -9.64 3.29 0.43
N ALA A 64 -9.96 4.13 1.42
CA ALA A 64 -10.71 3.68 2.57
C ALA A 64 -11.98 2.99 2.06
N GLU A 65 -12.44 1.92 2.71
CA GLU A 65 -13.74 1.27 2.39
C GLU A 65 -14.86 2.34 2.24
N ASP A 66 -14.72 3.45 2.98
CA ASP A 66 -15.62 4.60 3.03
C ASP A 66 -15.21 5.82 2.16
N ASP A 67 -14.28 5.73 1.21
CA ASP A 67 -13.87 6.86 0.33
C ASP A 67 -14.92 7.17 -0.77
N PRO A 68 -15.42 8.41 -0.91
CA PRO A 68 -16.43 8.79 -1.92
C PRO A 68 -16.00 8.61 -3.38
N ARG A 69 -14.70 8.41 -3.67
CA ARG A 69 -14.16 8.08 -5.01
C ARG A 69 -14.34 6.61 -5.38
N LEU A 70 -14.62 5.72 -4.42
CA LEU A 70 -15.18 4.39 -4.71
C LEU A 70 -16.63 4.56 -5.15
N THR A 71 -16.84 4.90 -6.43
CA THR A 71 -18.17 4.82 -7.05
C THR A 71 -18.43 3.45 -7.68
N ASP A 72 -17.42 2.57 -7.69
CA ASP A 72 -17.48 1.28 -8.36
C ASP A 72 -17.65 0.15 -7.34
N SER A 73 -18.89 -0.31 -7.22
CA SER A 73 -19.36 -1.66 -6.81
C SER A 73 -18.95 -2.23 -5.45
N ARG A 74 -17.90 -1.72 -4.78
CA ARG A 74 -17.44 -2.17 -3.45
C ARG A 74 -18.09 -1.38 -2.31
N LYS A 75 -18.43 -0.12 -2.58
CA LYS A 75 -19.20 0.76 -1.67
C LYS A 75 -20.70 0.59 -1.77
N CYS A 76 -21.16 -0.01 -2.85
CA CYS A 76 -22.48 -0.57 -2.83
C CYS A 76 -22.37 -1.75 -1.87
N ASN A 77 -22.70 -1.50 -0.59
CA ASN A 77 -23.44 -2.46 0.20
C ASN A 77 -24.65 -2.80 -0.67
N ASN A 78 -24.46 -3.76 -1.57
CA ASN A 78 -25.49 -4.10 -2.50
C ASN A 78 -26.60 -4.63 -1.60
N GLU A 79 -27.73 -3.95 -1.54
CA GLU A 79 -28.99 -4.59 -1.20
C GLU A 79 -29.24 -5.84 -2.09
N PHE A 80 -28.43 -6.03 -3.15
CA PHE A 80 -28.33 -7.24 -3.96
C PHE A 80 -27.36 -8.34 -3.45
N ASP A 81 -26.42 -8.07 -2.52
CA ASP A 81 -25.49 -9.11 -2.00
C ASP A 81 -26.16 -9.96 -0.91
N ASN A 82 -27.15 -9.41 -0.22
CA ASN A 82 -28.08 -10.22 0.55
C ASN A 82 -29.22 -10.68 -0.36
N TYR A 83 -29.09 -11.90 -0.85
CA TYR A 83 -30.07 -12.54 -1.72
C TYR A 83 -31.52 -12.47 -1.20
N LEU A 84 -31.74 -12.46 0.13
CA LEU A 84 -33.09 -12.33 0.69
C LEU A 84 -33.66 -10.90 0.50
N VAL A 85 -32.82 -9.88 0.70
CA VAL A 85 -33.19 -8.46 0.50
C VAL A 85 -33.40 -8.17 -0.99
N ALA A 86 -32.57 -8.76 -1.84
CA ALA A 86 -32.71 -8.66 -3.30
C ALA A 86 -34.05 -9.24 -3.79
N LEU A 87 -34.47 -10.39 -3.24
CA LEU A 87 -35.74 -11.01 -3.58
C LEU A 87 -36.93 -10.16 -3.12
N GLU A 88 -36.87 -9.60 -1.92
CA GLU A 88 -37.92 -8.71 -1.39
C GLU A 88 -38.06 -7.44 -2.24
N ASN A 89 -36.94 -6.78 -2.57
CA ASN A 89 -36.93 -5.55 -3.39
C ASN A 89 -37.40 -5.78 -4.84
N LEU A 90 -37.21 -6.99 -5.37
CA LEU A 90 -37.67 -7.39 -6.70
C LEU A 90 -39.06 -8.05 -6.70
N HIS A 91 -39.74 -8.10 -5.56
CA HIS A 91 -41.05 -8.76 -5.41
C HIS A 91 -41.05 -10.23 -5.83
N ILE A 92 -39.90 -10.92 -5.69
CA ILE A 92 -39.75 -12.33 -6.05
C ILE A 92 -40.00 -13.19 -4.82
N LYS A 93 -41.06 -14.00 -4.86
CA LYS A 93 -41.47 -14.92 -3.78
C LYS A 93 -41.27 -16.36 -4.21
N ARG A 94 -40.96 -17.26 -3.27
CA ARG A 94 -40.72 -18.68 -3.55
C ARG A 94 -41.49 -19.57 -2.59
N GLY A 95 -42.02 -20.69 -3.09
CA GLY A 95 -42.79 -21.63 -2.27
C GLY A 95 -43.31 -22.82 -3.07
N THR A 96 -43.94 -23.77 -2.39
CA THR A 96 -44.50 -24.99 -3.01
C THR A 96 -45.93 -24.80 -3.52
N SER A 97 -46.54 -23.65 -3.25
CA SER A 97 -47.89 -23.28 -3.70
C SER A 97 -48.00 -21.76 -3.89
N LEU A 98 -48.94 -21.34 -4.74
CA LEU A 98 -49.26 -19.92 -4.92
C LEU A 98 -49.88 -19.35 -3.64
N PRO A 99 -49.45 -18.18 -3.15
CA PRO A 99 -50.04 -17.58 -1.97
C PRO A 99 -51.43 -17.01 -2.25
N SER A 100 -52.27 -16.96 -1.22
CA SER A 100 -53.63 -16.40 -1.29
C SER A 100 -53.67 -14.87 -1.35
N THR A 101 -52.55 -14.21 -1.06
CA THR A 101 -52.39 -12.75 -1.05
C THR A 101 -51.15 -12.36 -1.85
N ALA A 102 -51.32 -12.15 -3.16
CA ALA A 102 -50.28 -11.62 -4.06
C ALA A 102 -50.60 -10.17 -4.45
N GLN A 103 -49.58 -9.34 -4.61
CA GLN A 103 -49.68 -8.04 -5.26
C GLN A 103 -49.46 -8.17 -6.78
N GLU A 104 -49.93 -7.19 -7.54
CA GLU A 104 -49.96 -7.22 -9.01
C GLU A 104 -48.56 -7.36 -9.65
N ASP A 105 -47.50 -6.99 -8.92
CA ASP A 105 -46.11 -7.02 -9.37
C ASP A 105 -45.27 -8.19 -8.80
N ASP A 106 -45.89 -9.13 -8.07
CA ASP A 106 -45.16 -10.25 -7.48
C ASP A 106 -44.83 -11.35 -8.51
N VAL A 107 -43.57 -11.81 -8.52
CA VAL A 107 -43.11 -12.96 -9.32
C VAL A 107 -42.91 -14.19 -8.44
N PHE A 108 -43.61 -15.28 -8.74
CA PHE A 108 -43.55 -16.52 -7.95
C PHE A 108 -42.73 -17.62 -8.63
N LEU A 109 -41.70 -18.10 -7.93
CA LEU A 109 -40.92 -19.28 -8.34
C LEU A 109 -41.36 -20.48 -7.51
N LEU A 110 -42.05 -21.41 -8.16
CA LEU A 110 -42.47 -22.68 -7.56
C LEU A 110 -41.34 -23.71 -7.70
N TYR A 111 -41.11 -24.48 -6.64
CA TYR A 111 -40.14 -25.57 -6.62
C TYR A 111 -40.66 -26.75 -5.79
#